data_AF-A9WCX5-F1
#
_entry.id   AF-A9WCX5-F1
#
_cell.length_a   1.000
_cell.length_b   1.000
_cell.length_c   1.000
_cell.angle_alpha   90.00
_cell.angle_beta   90.00
_cell.angle_gamma   90.00
#
_symmetry.space_group_name_H-M   'P 1'
#
loop_
_entity.id
_entity.type
_entity.pdbx_description
1 polymer ?
#
loop_
_entity_poly.entity_id
_entity_poly.type
_entity_poly.pdbx_seq_one_letter_code
_entity_poly.pdbx_strand_id
1 'polypeptide(L)'
;MRTRWLWVGLLSSLLVIVEWLSLPDALAQSPVARAVLFFSPTCPHCHVVLDEVLPPLQARYGDQLHILTIDVTTPDGMALYEAAITTFAVPRERFGVPALFFEQVHLVGSTEIPAQLPGLIEQALTTGGSRWPPIPGLEPYITRLEAGTPSLPSASASTSPFSRDPANTLALLVLTGMVIVIFITIRRLRWPFDRSLPASSNRLIPVFAVVGLVLAGYLAVVELSQQSAVCGPIGDCNLVHQSPYARIAGIPVGLVGVAGYLAILGAWMINYVRDWRVARQLLVGFVLVGTLVSLYLTFLEPFVIGATCLWCLLSAITMTTLLWLVALPVDRPVMRGRRSLSAAKR
;
A
#
# COMPACT_ATOMS: atom_id res chain seq x y z
N MET A 1 -50.61 -72.45 -16.71
CA MET A 1 -49.41 -72.38 -15.82
C MET A 1 -48.13 -71.95 -16.54
N ARG A 2 -47.93 -72.24 -17.84
CA ARG A 2 -46.72 -71.90 -18.62
C ARG A 2 -46.48 -70.40 -18.88
N THR A 3 -47.53 -69.57 -18.93
CA THR A 3 -47.44 -68.13 -19.23
C THR A 3 -46.98 -67.27 -18.05
N ARG A 4 -47.19 -67.71 -16.79
CA ARG A 4 -46.70 -66.96 -15.61
C ARG A 4 -45.17 -67.02 -15.47
N TRP A 5 -44.52 -68.10 -15.93
CA TRP A 5 -43.07 -68.27 -15.85
C TRP A 5 -42.30 -67.43 -16.88
N LEU A 6 -42.90 -67.14 -18.04
CA LEU A 6 -42.29 -66.28 -19.05
C LEU A 6 -42.22 -64.81 -18.59
N TRP A 7 -43.26 -64.31 -17.91
CA TRP A 7 -43.28 -62.95 -17.36
C TRP A 7 -42.33 -62.77 -16.18
N VAL A 8 -42.18 -63.79 -15.33
CA VAL A 8 -41.21 -63.76 -14.22
C VAL A 8 -39.77 -63.74 -14.75
N GLY A 9 -39.46 -64.49 -15.81
CA GLY A 9 -38.14 -64.47 -16.45
C GLY A 9 -37.81 -63.15 -17.17
N LEU A 10 -38.82 -62.48 -17.73
CA LEU A 10 -38.65 -61.19 -18.43
C LEU A 10 -38.50 -60.03 -17.43
N LEU A 11 -39.20 -60.07 -16.30
CA LEU A 11 -39.04 -59.11 -15.20
C LEU A 11 -37.70 -59.27 -14.47
N SER A 12 -37.22 -60.49 -14.25
CA SER A 12 -35.92 -60.73 -13.62
C SER A 12 -34.76 -60.34 -14.53
N SER A 13 -34.86 -60.55 -15.83
CA SER A 13 -33.85 -60.07 -16.79
C SER A 13 -33.88 -58.54 -16.96
N LEU A 14 -35.04 -57.89 -16.89
CA LEU A 14 -35.12 -56.42 -16.85
C LEU A 14 -34.52 -55.83 -15.56
N LEU A 15 -34.75 -56.47 -14.40
CA LEU A 15 -34.17 -56.04 -13.12
C LEU A 15 -32.64 -56.16 -13.09
N VAL A 16 -32.09 -57.24 -13.64
CA VAL A 16 -30.63 -57.42 -13.74
C VAL A 16 -30.00 -56.42 -14.74
N ILE A 17 -30.70 -56.06 -15.81
CA ILE A 17 -30.25 -55.03 -16.76
C ILE A 17 -30.32 -53.63 -16.12
N VAL A 18 -31.33 -53.36 -15.28
CA VAL A 18 -31.45 -52.09 -14.54
C VAL A 18 -30.36 -52.00 -13.45
N GLU A 19 -30.03 -53.09 -12.76
CA GLU A 19 -28.89 -53.15 -11.81
C GLU A 19 -27.53 -52.98 -12.51
N TRP A 20 -27.37 -53.47 -13.74
CA TRP A 20 -26.16 -53.26 -14.54
C TRP A 20 -26.07 -51.87 -15.19
N LEU A 21 -27.19 -51.16 -15.38
CA LEU A 21 -27.20 -49.77 -15.86
C LEU A 21 -27.05 -48.73 -14.75
N SER A 22 -27.16 -49.12 -13.48
CA SER A 22 -26.65 -48.33 -12.35
C SER A 22 -25.12 -48.35 -12.35
N LEU A 23 -24.52 -47.63 -13.29
CA LEU A 23 -23.19 -47.06 -13.12
C LEU A 23 -23.17 -46.39 -11.74
N PRO A 24 -22.16 -46.65 -10.88
CA PRO A 24 -22.00 -45.82 -9.71
C PRO A 24 -21.91 -44.38 -10.20
N ASP A 25 -22.82 -43.53 -9.74
CA ASP A 25 -22.65 -42.08 -9.75
C ASP A 25 -21.31 -41.82 -9.06
N ALA A 26 -20.23 -41.79 -9.83
CA ALA A 26 -19.00 -41.16 -9.43
C ALA A 26 -19.40 -39.72 -9.16
N LEU A 27 -19.63 -39.43 -7.87
CA LEU A 27 -19.99 -38.13 -7.34
C LEU A 27 -19.31 -37.06 -8.18
N ALA A 28 -20.08 -36.39 -9.04
CA ALA A 28 -19.61 -35.27 -9.82
C ALA A 28 -19.40 -34.11 -8.84
N GLN A 29 -18.31 -34.18 -8.06
CA GLN A 29 -17.76 -33.03 -7.38
C GLN A 29 -17.47 -32.03 -8.49
N SER A 30 -18.06 -30.84 -8.39
CA SER A 30 -17.77 -29.75 -9.31
C SER A 30 -16.26 -29.58 -9.43
N PRO A 31 -15.71 -29.37 -10.63
CA PRO A 31 -14.27 -29.18 -10.79
C PRO A 31 -13.83 -28.02 -9.90
N VAL A 32 -12.81 -28.25 -9.07
CA VAL A 32 -12.24 -27.23 -8.18
C VAL A 32 -10.78 -27.02 -8.54
N ALA A 33 -10.40 -25.77 -8.80
CA ALA A 33 -9.02 -25.34 -8.97
C ALA A 33 -8.40 -25.08 -7.59
N ARG A 34 -7.26 -25.71 -7.30
CA ARG A 34 -6.56 -25.67 -6.01
C ARG A 34 -5.14 -25.14 -6.17
N ALA A 35 -4.77 -24.16 -5.34
CA ALA A 35 -3.45 -23.54 -5.37
C ALA A 35 -2.94 -23.22 -3.96
N VAL A 36 -1.62 -23.12 -3.81
CA VAL A 36 -0.97 -22.69 -2.55
C VAL A 36 -0.17 -21.43 -2.82
N LEU A 37 -0.43 -20.37 -2.05
CA LEU A 37 0.27 -19.10 -2.13
C LEU A 37 1.09 -18.88 -0.86
N PHE A 38 2.41 -18.77 -1.02
CA PHE A 38 3.32 -18.32 0.03
C PHE A 38 3.52 -16.82 -0.05
N PHE A 39 3.36 -16.13 1.08
CA PHE A 39 3.47 -14.68 1.15
C PHE A 39 4.16 -14.24 2.44
N SER A 40 4.62 -12.99 2.47
CA SER A 40 5.03 -12.30 3.70
C SER A 40 4.13 -11.09 3.92
N PRO A 41 3.71 -10.77 5.17
CA PRO A 41 2.96 -9.56 5.49
C PRO A 41 3.72 -8.27 5.21
N THR A 42 5.05 -8.32 5.08
CA THR A 42 5.92 -7.16 4.81
C THR A 42 6.42 -7.12 3.37
N CYS A 43 5.84 -7.94 2.49
CA CYS A 43 6.22 -8.06 1.09
C CYS A 43 5.27 -7.24 0.20
N PRO A 44 5.73 -6.15 -0.44
CA PRO A 44 4.86 -5.31 -1.26
C PRO A 44 4.24 -6.04 -2.46
N HIS A 45 5.02 -6.90 -3.14
CA HIS A 45 4.50 -7.72 -4.23
C HIS A 45 3.40 -8.69 -3.76
N CYS A 46 3.41 -9.08 -2.50
CA CYS A 46 2.43 -9.96 -1.91
C CYS A 46 1.09 -9.23 -1.69
N HIS A 47 1.12 -7.96 -1.30
CA HIS A 47 -0.09 -7.14 -1.19
C HIS A 47 -0.80 -6.96 -2.53
N VAL A 48 -0.05 -6.75 -3.62
CA VAL A 48 -0.65 -6.67 -4.97
C VAL A 48 -1.44 -7.95 -5.28
N VAL A 49 -0.84 -9.12 -5.04
CA VAL A 49 -1.50 -10.40 -5.33
C VAL A 49 -2.69 -10.63 -4.39
N LEU A 50 -2.52 -10.42 -3.09
CA LEU A 50 -3.55 -10.70 -2.08
C LEU A 50 -4.73 -9.73 -2.12
N ASP A 51 -4.48 -8.44 -2.32
CA ASP A 51 -5.51 -7.40 -2.21
C ASP A 51 -6.14 -7.07 -3.57
N GLU A 52 -5.40 -7.19 -4.68
CA GLU A 52 -5.90 -6.78 -6.01
C GLU A 52 -6.21 -7.94 -6.95
N VAL A 53 -5.53 -9.09 -6.82
CA VAL A 53 -5.60 -10.18 -7.82
C VAL A 53 -6.49 -11.32 -7.36
N LEU A 54 -6.30 -11.81 -6.13
CA LEU A 54 -7.06 -12.94 -5.62
C LEU A 54 -8.56 -12.65 -5.39
N PRO A 55 -8.98 -11.50 -4.80
CA PRO A 55 -10.38 -11.29 -4.47
C PRO A 55 -11.32 -11.29 -5.70
N PRO A 56 -10.97 -10.64 -6.84
CA PRO A 56 -11.78 -10.73 -8.04
C PRO A 56 -11.88 -12.16 -8.61
N LEU A 57 -10.79 -12.95 -8.54
CA LEU A 57 -10.80 -14.34 -9.00
C LEU A 57 -11.68 -15.22 -8.09
N GLN A 58 -11.55 -15.07 -6.77
CA GLN A 58 -12.39 -15.78 -5.81
C GLN A 58 -13.87 -15.41 -5.94
N ALA A 59 -14.19 -14.13 -6.19
CA ALA A 59 -15.55 -13.70 -6.46
C ALA A 59 -16.11 -14.25 -7.77
N ARG A 60 -15.26 -14.39 -8.81
CA ARG A 60 -15.66 -14.93 -10.12
C ARG A 60 -15.90 -16.45 -10.09
N TYR A 61 -15.05 -17.20 -9.41
CA TYR A 61 -15.08 -18.67 -9.42
C TYR A 61 -15.75 -19.29 -8.20
N GLY A 62 -15.94 -18.53 -7.11
CA GLY A 62 -16.62 -18.99 -5.89
C GLY A 62 -16.01 -20.29 -5.35
N ASP A 63 -16.87 -21.27 -5.05
CA ASP A 63 -16.50 -22.58 -4.51
C ASP A 63 -15.66 -23.45 -5.48
N GLN A 64 -15.49 -23.01 -6.74
CA GLN A 64 -14.64 -23.71 -7.71
C GLN A 64 -13.17 -23.28 -7.62
N LEU A 65 -12.80 -22.33 -6.75
CA LEU A 65 -11.41 -21.88 -6.57
C LEU A 65 -11.00 -21.86 -5.10
N HIS A 66 -10.08 -22.75 -4.73
CA HIS A 66 -9.49 -22.80 -3.40
C HIS A 66 -8.01 -22.39 -3.47
N ILE A 67 -7.66 -21.33 -2.76
CA ILE A 67 -6.26 -20.87 -2.64
C ILE A 67 -5.89 -20.87 -1.16
N LEU A 68 -4.94 -21.73 -0.78
CA LEU A 68 -4.40 -21.78 0.57
C LEU A 68 -3.25 -20.77 0.69
N THR A 69 -3.42 -19.76 1.53
CA THR A 69 -2.39 -18.74 1.79
C THR A 69 -1.56 -19.09 3.01
N ILE A 70 -0.24 -19.07 2.89
CA ILE A 70 0.72 -19.44 3.94
C ILE A 70 1.69 -18.28 4.18
N ASP A 71 1.78 -17.84 5.43
CA ASP A 71 2.70 -16.79 5.86
C ASP A 71 4.10 -17.36 6.15
N VAL A 72 5.09 -16.98 5.35
CA VAL A 72 6.48 -17.45 5.46
C VAL A 72 7.25 -16.81 6.62
N THR A 73 6.69 -15.83 7.31
CA THR A 73 7.31 -15.25 8.52
C THR A 73 7.12 -16.14 9.75
N THR A 74 6.20 -17.12 9.66
CA THR A 74 6.01 -18.14 10.70
C THR A 74 6.98 -19.30 10.52
N PRO A 75 7.45 -19.96 11.60
CA PRO A 75 8.34 -21.12 11.50
C PRO A 75 7.75 -22.25 10.66
N ASP A 76 6.45 -22.54 10.85
CA ASP A 76 5.75 -23.60 10.11
C ASP A 76 5.59 -23.23 8.63
N GLY A 77 5.23 -21.97 8.34
CA GLY A 77 5.07 -21.49 6.97
C GLY A 77 6.39 -21.46 6.20
N MET A 78 7.49 -21.09 6.86
CA MET A 78 8.82 -21.14 6.27
C MET A 78 9.25 -22.58 5.95
N ALA A 79 9.01 -23.53 6.86
CA ALA A 79 9.31 -24.94 6.63
C ALA A 79 8.52 -25.50 5.42
N LEU A 80 7.25 -25.12 5.27
CA LEU A 80 6.44 -25.49 4.10
C LEU A 80 6.95 -24.85 2.81
N TYR A 81 7.44 -23.61 2.87
CA TYR A 81 8.00 -22.93 1.71
C TYR A 81 9.29 -23.60 1.24
N GLU A 82 10.19 -23.98 2.16
CA GLU A 82 11.40 -24.74 1.85
C GLU A 82 11.07 -26.12 1.26
N ALA A 83 10.06 -26.80 1.81
CA ALA A 83 9.58 -28.07 1.28
C ALA A 83 9.02 -27.91 -0.14
N ALA A 84 8.25 -26.85 -0.41
CA ALA A 84 7.73 -26.55 -1.73
C ALA A 84 8.84 -26.26 -2.75
N ILE A 85 9.80 -25.40 -2.40
CA ILE A 85 10.97 -25.13 -3.25
C ILE A 85 11.71 -26.42 -3.61
N THR A 86 11.91 -27.29 -2.63
CA THR A 86 12.63 -28.55 -2.81
C THR A 86 11.85 -29.52 -3.69
N THR A 87 10.56 -29.73 -3.42
CA THR A 87 9.72 -30.65 -4.18
C THR A 87 9.57 -30.24 -5.64
N PHE A 88 9.46 -28.94 -5.91
CA PHE A 88 9.28 -28.41 -7.26
C PHE A 88 10.60 -28.11 -7.97
N ALA A 89 11.74 -28.41 -7.34
CA ALA A 89 13.08 -28.14 -7.84
C ALA A 89 13.24 -26.70 -8.35
N VAL A 90 12.72 -25.74 -7.58
CA VAL A 90 12.75 -24.32 -7.97
C VAL A 90 14.21 -23.85 -8.03
N PRO A 91 14.65 -23.19 -9.11
CA PRO A 91 16.01 -22.67 -9.20
C PRO A 91 16.17 -21.42 -8.30
N ARG A 92 17.38 -21.19 -7.79
CA ARG A 92 17.65 -20.14 -6.78
C ARG A 92 17.29 -18.73 -7.27
N GLU A 93 17.37 -18.48 -8.57
CA GLU A 93 17.06 -17.21 -9.20
C GLU A 93 15.55 -16.89 -9.14
N ARG A 94 14.71 -17.90 -8.86
CA ARG A 94 13.26 -17.77 -8.74
C ARG A 94 12.77 -17.87 -7.29
N PHE A 95 13.68 -17.80 -6.32
CA PHE A 95 13.30 -17.73 -4.91
C PHE A 95 12.73 -16.35 -4.61
N GLY A 96 11.65 -16.32 -3.85
CA GLY A 96 10.97 -15.09 -3.49
C GLY A 96 9.50 -15.31 -3.18
N VAL A 97 8.92 -14.31 -2.53
CA VAL A 97 7.47 -14.21 -2.30
C VAL A 97 6.95 -12.95 -3.00
N PRO A 98 5.69 -12.93 -3.49
CA PRO A 98 4.71 -14.03 -3.44
C PRO A 98 5.11 -15.18 -4.36
N ALA A 99 4.98 -16.42 -3.88
CA ALA A 99 5.21 -17.62 -4.66
C ALA A 99 3.94 -18.47 -4.66
N LEU A 100 3.40 -18.73 -5.84
CA LEU A 100 2.19 -19.50 -6.03
C LEU A 100 2.51 -20.82 -6.72
N PHE A 101 2.03 -21.91 -6.13
CA PHE A 101 2.13 -23.24 -6.69
C PHE A 101 0.74 -23.70 -7.13
N PHE A 102 0.63 -24.09 -8.39
CA PHE A 102 -0.59 -24.61 -9.02
C PHE A 102 -0.24 -25.89 -9.77
N GLU A 103 -0.71 -27.03 -9.28
CA GLU A 103 -0.32 -28.35 -9.78
C GLU A 103 1.21 -28.58 -9.78
N GLN A 104 1.85 -28.50 -10.95
CA GLN A 104 3.30 -28.58 -11.15
C GLN A 104 3.94 -27.23 -11.53
N VAL A 105 3.14 -26.18 -11.66
CA VAL A 105 3.58 -24.85 -12.06
C VAL A 105 3.90 -24.02 -10.83
N HIS A 106 5.06 -23.35 -10.88
CA HIS A 106 5.49 -22.36 -9.91
C HIS A 106 5.50 -20.97 -10.57
N LEU A 107 4.72 -20.05 -10.02
CA LEU A 107 4.66 -18.65 -10.42
C LEU A 107 5.22 -17.78 -9.29
N VAL A 108 6.01 -16.76 -9.62
CA VAL A 108 6.61 -15.87 -8.63
C VAL A 108 6.40 -14.40 -8.96
N GLY A 109 6.11 -13.60 -7.93
CA GLY A 109 6.01 -12.15 -8.03
C GLY A 109 4.66 -11.62 -8.53
N SER A 110 4.55 -10.29 -8.55
CA SER A 110 3.31 -9.58 -8.89
C SER A 110 3.10 -9.32 -10.39
N THR A 111 3.93 -9.90 -11.26
CA THR A 111 3.78 -9.80 -12.72
C THR A 111 3.38 -11.14 -13.32
N GLU A 112 4.04 -12.21 -12.88
CA GLU A 112 3.79 -13.56 -13.39
C GLU A 112 2.45 -14.12 -12.90
N ILE A 113 2.16 -13.97 -11.60
CA ILE A 113 0.93 -14.50 -11.00
C ILE A 113 -0.32 -13.89 -11.65
N PRO A 114 -0.47 -12.56 -11.79
CA PRO A 114 -1.67 -11.98 -12.40
C PRO A 114 -1.81 -12.31 -13.89
N ALA A 115 -0.68 -12.51 -14.58
CA ALA A 115 -0.68 -12.80 -16.02
C ALA A 115 -1.08 -14.25 -16.33
N GLN A 116 -0.66 -15.22 -15.51
CA GLN A 116 -0.81 -16.65 -15.82
C GLN A 116 -1.90 -17.35 -15.01
N LEU A 117 -2.13 -16.96 -13.75
CA LEU A 117 -3.07 -17.64 -12.86
C LEU A 117 -4.49 -17.76 -13.42
N PRO A 118 -5.10 -16.71 -14.02
CA PRO A 118 -6.46 -16.81 -14.54
C PRO A 118 -6.60 -17.91 -15.62
N GLY A 119 -5.62 -18.02 -16.52
CA GLY A 119 -5.60 -19.04 -17.57
C GLY A 119 -5.43 -20.45 -17.03
N LEU A 120 -4.60 -20.64 -16.00
CA LEU A 120 -4.42 -21.94 -15.33
C LEU A 120 -5.72 -22.39 -14.63
N ILE A 121 -6.44 -21.47 -14.00
CA ILE A 121 -7.73 -21.77 -13.37
C ILE A 121 -8.74 -22.19 -14.43
N GLU A 122 -8.90 -21.41 -15.51
CA GLU A 122 -9.84 -21.74 -16.59
C GLU A 122 -9.52 -23.11 -17.20
N GLN A 123 -8.24 -23.38 -17.48
CA GLN A 123 -7.79 -24.66 -18.00
C GLN A 123 -8.13 -25.80 -17.03
N ALA A 124 -7.77 -25.69 -15.76
CA ALA A 124 -8.04 -26.72 -14.76
C ALA A 124 -9.54 -27.02 -14.63
N LEU A 125 -10.39 -25.98 -14.61
CA LEU A 125 -11.83 -26.16 -14.51
C LEU A 125 -12.42 -26.88 -15.73
N THR A 126 -11.88 -26.64 -16.93
CA THR A 126 -12.31 -27.39 -18.14
C THR A 126 -11.86 -28.85 -18.15
N THR A 127 -10.78 -29.20 -17.46
CA THR A 127 -10.21 -30.56 -17.43
C THR A 127 -10.63 -31.39 -16.20
N GLY A 128 -11.60 -30.93 -15.42
CA GLY A 128 -12.12 -31.66 -14.25
C GLY A 128 -11.57 -31.20 -12.89
N GLY A 129 -10.96 -30.01 -12.83
CA GLY A 129 -10.36 -29.42 -11.64
C GLY A 129 -8.86 -29.70 -11.52
N SER A 130 -8.24 -29.17 -10.46
CA SER A 130 -6.84 -29.45 -10.12
C SER A 130 -6.70 -30.04 -8.72
N ARG A 131 -5.60 -30.78 -8.52
CA ARG A 131 -5.23 -31.34 -7.22
C ARG A 131 -4.42 -30.31 -6.42
N TRP A 132 -4.40 -30.49 -5.10
CA TRP A 132 -3.47 -29.77 -4.25
C TRP A 132 -2.01 -30.03 -4.70
N PRO A 133 -1.17 -28.98 -4.80
CA PRO A 133 0.27 -29.13 -4.99
C PRO A 133 0.85 -30.14 -3.98
N PRO A 134 1.70 -31.09 -4.41
CA PRO A 134 2.21 -32.15 -3.53
C PRO A 134 3.33 -31.64 -2.59
N ILE A 135 3.03 -30.67 -1.74
CA ILE A 135 3.97 -30.08 -0.78
C ILE A 135 3.91 -30.90 0.53
N PRO A 136 5.02 -31.51 0.98
CA PRO A 136 5.05 -32.26 2.24
C PRO A 136 4.63 -31.39 3.44
N GLY A 137 3.71 -31.88 4.28
CA GLY A 137 3.26 -31.19 5.49
C GLY A 137 2.06 -30.25 5.28
N LEU A 138 1.50 -30.21 4.07
CA LEU A 138 0.35 -29.38 3.71
C LEU A 138 -0.99 -29.98 4.16
N GLU A 139 -1.03 -31.29 4.40
CA GLU A 139 -2.23 -32.07 4.78
C GLU A 139 -3.03 -31.46 5.96
N PRO A 140 -2.42 -31.05 7.09
CA PRO A 140 -3.17 -30.43 8.19
C PRO A 140 -3.78 -29.08 7.84
N TYR A 141 -3.26 -28.37 6.82
CA TYR A 141 -3.82 -27.10 6.36
C TYR A 141 -4.99 -27.35 5.40
N ILE A 142 -4.84 -28.31 4.49
CA ILE A 142 -5.91 -28.75 3.58
C ILE A 142 -7.11 -29.25 4.38
N THR A 143 -6.86 -30.13 5.36
CA THR A 143 -7.93 -30.70 6.18
C THR A 143 -8.70 -29.62 6.95
N ARG A 144 -8.02 -28.58 7.45
CA ARG A 144 -8.67 -27.44 8.10
C ARG A 144 -9.52 -26.61 7.14
N LEU A 145 -9.05 -26.41 5.91
CA LEU A 145 -9.78 -25.70 4.86
C LEU A 145 -11.04 -26.48 4.44
N GLU A 146 -10.90 -27.79 4.23
CA GLU A 146 -11.98 -28.66 3.71
C GLU A 146 -12.99 -29.08 4.79
N ALA A 147 -12.60 -29.12 6.07
CA ALA A 147 -13.49 -29.47 7.18
C ALA A 147 -14.56 -28.41 7.48
N GLY A 148 -14.61 -27.29 6.76
CA GLY A 148 -15.58 -26.21 6.99
C GLY A 148 -15.52 -25.64 8.41
N THR A 149 -14.47 -25.97 9.18
CA THR A 149 -14.23 -25.37 10.49
C THR A 149 -13.61 -24.02 10.19
N PRO A 150 -14.25 -22.90 10.57
CA PRO A 150 -13.71 -21.58 10.27
C PRO A 150 -12.45 -21.38 11.10
N SER A 151 -11.34 -21.81 10.54
CA SER A 151 -10.06 -21.11 10.64
C SER A 151 -9.65 -20.67 9.23
N LEU A 152 -10.61 -20.05 8.54
CA LEU A 152 -10.23 -18.83 7.85
C LEU A 152 -9.53 -17.98 8.93
N PRO A 153 -8.34 -17.38 8.71
CA PRO A 153 -8.34 -15.95 8.90
C PRO A 153 -9.46 -15.48 7.97
N SER A 154 -10.66 -15.31 8.56
CA SER A 154 -11.84 -14.81 7.86
C SER A 154 -11.33 -13.67 7.02
N ALA A 155 -11.48 -13.81 5.70
CA ALA A 155 -11.33 -12.78 4.69
C ALA A 155 -10.89 -11.46 5.33
N SER A 156 -9.57 -11.29 5.47
CA SER A 156 -8.92 -10.10 6.02
C SER A 156 -9.88 -9.25 6.86
N ALA A 157 -10.35 -9.74 8.03
CA ALA A 157 -11.44 -9.13 8.80
C ALA A 157 -11.38 -7.61 8.67
N SER A 158 -12.19 -7.04 7.76
CA SER A 158 -11.91 -5.79 7.02
C SER A 158 -11.04 -4.84 7.83
N THR A 159 -9.72 -5.10 7.83
CA THR A 159 -8.85 -4.41 8.76
C THR A 159 -8.62 -3.11 8.04
N SER A 160 -9.29 -2.06 8.53
CA SER A 160 -9.22 -0.74 7.92
C SER A 160 -7.76 -0.43 7.60
N PRO A 161 -7.43 0.17 6.44
CA PRO A 161 -6.03 0.44 6.08
C PRO A 161 -5.24 1.02 7.25
N PHE A 162 -5.89 1.89 8.04
CA PHE A 162 -5.35 2.47 9.27
C PHE A 162 -4.80 1.46 10.29
N SER A 163 -5.43 0.31 10.46
CA SER A 163 -5.06 -0.72 11.44
C SER A 163 -3.91 -1.63 10.98
N ARG A 164 -3.47 -1.53 9.71
CA ARG A 164 -2.41 -2.38 9.15
C ARG A 164 -1.00 -2.02 9.67
N ASP A 165 -0.79 -0.75 10.05
CA ASP A 165 0.49 -0.25 10.56
C ASP A 165 0.26 0.61 11.82
N PRO A 166 0.87 0.26 12.98
CA PRO A 166 0.74 1.07 14.20
C PRO A 166 1.24 2.52 14.01
N ALA A 167 2.15 2.75 13.05
CA ALA A 167 2.65 4.09 12.72
C ALA A 167 1.60 4.98 12.05
N ASN A 168 0.47 4.43 11.58
CA ASN A 168 -0.64 5.23 11.03
C ASN A 168 -1.23 6.20 12.06
N THR A 169 -1.09 5.90 13.36
CA THR A 169 -1.44 6.86 14.44
C THR A 169 -0.57 8.12 14.37
N LEU A 170 0.71 8.00 14.06
CA LEU A 170 1.63 9.13 13.87
C LEU A 170 1.25 9.94 12.63
N ALA A 171 0.95 9.27 11.51
CA ALA A 171 0.48 9.95 10.30
C ALA A 171 -0.79 10.75 10.57
N LEU A 172 -1.75 10.20 11.33
CA LEU A 172 -2.97 10.91 11.72
C LEU A 172 -2.67 12.14 12.60
N LEU A 173 -1.76 12.04 13.56
CA LEU A 173 -1.36 13.19 14.39
C LEU A 173 -0.73 14.30 13.55
N VAL A 174 0.19 13.94 12.64
CA VAL A 174 0.81 14.89 11.72
C VAL A 174 -0.26 15.53 10.83
N LEU A 175 -1.14 14.75 10.21
CA LEU A 175 -2.24 15.23 9.37
C LEU A 175 -3.12 16.23 10.11
N THR A 176 -3.51 15.90 11.35
CA THR A 176 -4.33 16.79 12.19
C THR A 176 -3.60 18.10 12.48
N GLY A 177 -2.30 18.04 12.77
CA GLY A 177 -1.43 19.21 12.94
C GLY A 177 -1.36 20.08 11.68
N MET A 178 -1.20 19.46 10.51
CA MET A 178 -1.18 20.17 9.22
C MET A 178 -2.50 20.92 8.99
N VAL A 179 -3.65 20.27 9.20
CA VAL A 179 -4.97 20.89 9.05
C VAL A 179 -5.14 22.08 9.98
N ILE A 180 -4.70 21.97 11.25
CA ILE A 180 -4.74 23.08 12.22
C ILE A 180 -3.86 24.24 11.74
N VAL A 181 -2.62 23.97 11.31
CA VAL A 181 -1.70 25.00 10.81
C VAL A 181 -2.23 25.68 9.56
N ILE A 182 -2.79 24.93 8.61
CA ILE A 182 -3.42 25.45 7.39
C ILE A 182 -4.60 26.35 7.77
N PHE A 183 -5.47 25.91 8.67
CA PHE A 183 -6.63 26.68 9.11
C PHE A 183 -6.23 28.01 9.79
N ILE A 184 -5.24 27.96 10.70
CA ILE A 184 -4.71 29.17 11.34
C ILE A 184 -4.08 30.09 10.29
N THR A 185 -3.31 29.53 9.36
CA THR A 185 -2.67 30.27 8.28
C THR A 185 -3.69 30.95 7.38
N ILE A 186 -4.73 30.26 6.93
CA ILE A 186 -5.81 30.83 6.12
C ILE A 186 -6.50 31.98 6.86
N ARG A 187 -6.73 31.85 8.17
CA ARG A 187 -7.33 32.93 8.97
C ARG A 187 -6.43 34.15 9.15
N ARG A 188 -5.11 33.96 9.19
CA ARG A 188 -4.11 35.02 9.39
C ARG A 188 -3.65 35.68 8.10
N LEU A 189 -3.51 34.88 7.05
CA LEU A 189 -2.96 35.24 5.77
C LEU A 189 -4.07 35.85 4.92
N ARG A 190 -4.11 37.18 4.87
CA ARG A 190 -5.04 37.91 4.01
C ARG A 190 -4.35 38.22 2.69
N TRP A 191 -4.96 37.80 1.59
CA TRP A 191 -4.54 38.18 0.25
C TRP A 191 -4.62 39.71 0.09
N PRO A 192 -3.66 40.38 -0.59
CA PRO A 192 -2.48 39.84 -1.27
C PRO A 192 -1.30 39.57 -0.31
N PHE A 193 -0.49 38.55 -0.62
CA PHE A 193 0.65 38.05 0.18
C PHE A 193 1.89 38.97 0.15
N ASP A 194 1.66 40.27 0.31
CA ASP A 194 2.64 41.33 0.07
C ASP A 194 3.34 41.79 1.36
N ARG A 195 3.08 41.15 2.50
CA ARG A 195 3.66 41.57 3.80
C ARG A 195 5.10 41.08 3.93
N SER A 196 6.00 41.93 4.41
CA SER A 196 7.40 41.53 4.64
C SER A 196 7.49 40.42 5.69
N LEU A 197 8.50 39.57 5.57
CA LEU A 197 8.75 38.50 6.52
C LEU A 197 9.48 39.07 7.76
N PRO A 198 9.17 38.61 8.98
CA PRO A 198 9.95 38.98 10.15
C PRO A 198 11.39 38.44 10.02
N ALA A 199 12.37 39.15 10.60
CA ALA A 199 13.79 38.86 10.45
C ALA A 199 14.21 37.47 10.99
N SER A 200 13.43 36.88 11.90
CA SER A 200 13.61 35.52 12.39
C SER A 200 13.16 34.49 11.35
N SER A 201 11.92 34.59 10.84
CA SER A 201 11.41 33.70 9.79
C SER A 201 12.30 33.73 8.55
N ASN A 202 12.75 34.92 8.13
CA ASN A 202 13.57 35.05 6.93
C ASN A 202 14.92 34.30 7.03
N ARG A 203 15.44 34.10 8.25
CA ARG A 203 16.66 33.31 8.51
C ARG A 203 16.40 31.81 8.62
N LEU A 204 15.22 31.41 9.08
CA LEU A 204 14.85 30.00 9.26
C LEU A 204 14.36 29.33 7.98
N ILE A 205 13.72 30.07 7.07
CA ILE A 205 13.23 29.55 5.78
C ILE A 205 14.30 28.77 4.99
N PRO A 206 15.52 29.30 4.73
CA PRO A 206 16.52 28.55 3.97
C PRO A 206 17.00 27.29 4.70
N VAL A 207 17.03 27.29 6.04
CA VAL A 207 17.43 26.12 6.82
C VAL A 207 16.43 24.98 6.61
N PHE A 208 15.14 25.25 6.80
CA PHE A 208 14.09 24.24 6.58
C PHE A 208 13.97 23.82 5.11
N ALA A 209 14.17 24.75 4.17
CA ALA A 209 14.14 24.42 2.74
C ALA A 209 15.32 23.52 2.33
N VAL A 210 16.52 23.70 2.90
CA VAL A 210 17.66 22.80 2.71
C VAL A 210 17.41 21.44 3.36
N VAL A 211 16.86 21.39 4.58
CA VAL A 211 16.47 20.11 5.21
C VAL A 211 15.49 19.35 4.33
N GLY A 212 14.45 20.05 3.84
CA GLY A 212 13.49 19.49 2.91
C GLY A 212 14.11 19.00 1.60
N LEU A 213 15.06 19.76 1.05
CA LEU A 213 15.80 19.36 -0.15
C LEU A 213 16.62 18.09 0.06
N VAL A 214 17.26 17.94 1.22
CA VAL A 214 18.00 16.71 1.58
C VAL A 214 17.05 15.52 1.72
N LEU A 215 15.91 15.70 2.40
CA LEU A 215 14.89 14.65 2.54
C LEU A 215 14.35 14.22 1.18
N ALA A 216 13.94 15.17 0.34
CA ALA A 216 13.42 14.90 -1.00
C ALA A 216 14.50 14.29 -1.92
N GLY A 217 15.74 14.75 -1.81
CA GLY A 217 16.86 14.21 -2.57
C GLY A 217 17.18 12.77 -2.21
N TYR A 218 17.17 12.42 -0.92
CA TYR A 218 17.30 11.04 -0.47
C TYR A 218 16.20 10.15 -1.05
N LEU A 219 14.93 10.60 -0.96
CA LEU A 219 13.80 9.85 -1.51
C LEU A 219 13.90 9.70 -3.03
N ALA A 220 14.32 10.75 -3.75
CA ALA A 220 14.53 10.69 -5.19
C ALA A 220 15.60 9.65 -5.57
N VAL A 221 16.70 9.57 -4.82
CA VAL A 221 17.74 8.56 -5.06
C VAL A 221 17.21 7.16 -4.82
N VAL A 222 16.47 6.93 -3.74
CA VAL A 222 15.86 5.62 -3.43
C VAL A 222 14.87 5.20 -4.54
N GLU A 223 13.99 6.11 -4.98
CA GLU A 223 13.02 5.86 -6.04
C GLU A 223 13.68 5.54 -7.40
N LEU A 224 14.73 6.28 -7.76
CA LEU A 224 15.46 6.10 -9.01
C LEU A 224 16.35 4.85 -9.03
N SER A 225 16.91 4.48 -7.89
CA SER A 225 17.78 3.31 -7.77
C SER A 225 17.03 2.00 -7.57
N GLN A 226 15.70 2.04 -7.37
CA GLN A 226 14.85 0.87 -7.09
C GLN A 226 15.35 0.06 -5.88
N GLN A 227 16.10 0.69 -4.97
CA GLN A 227 16.59 0.06 -3.75
C GLN A 227 15.53 0.15 -2.64
N SER A 228 15.58 -0.78 -1.68
CA SER A 228 14.75 -0.69 -0.49
C SER A 228 15.18 0.52 0.35
N ALA A 229 14.20 1.34 0.70
CA ALA A 229 14.38 2.43 1.64
C ALA A 229 14.78 1.88 3.01
N VAL A 230 15.70 2.56 3.68
CA VAL A 230 15.99 2.29 5.09
C VAL A 230 14.81 2.82 5.89
N CYS A 231 13.89 1.91 6.20
CA CYS A 231 12.80 2.15 7.13
C CYS A 231 13.36 2.03 8.54
N GLY A 232 13.14 3.03 9.40
CA GLY A 232 13.43 2.89 10.83
C GLY A 232 12.52 1.85 11.49
N PRO A 233 12.54 1.70 12.82
CA PRO A 233 11.66 0.77 13.55
C PRO A 233 10.17 1.14 13.50
N ILE A 234 9.78 2.20 12.79
CA ILE A 234 8.44 2.78 12.75
C ILE A 234 8.02 2.93 11.28
N GLY A 235 6.92 2.27 10.92
CA GLY A 235 6.27 2.35 9.62
C GLY A 235 6.89 1.48 8.52
N ASP A 236 6.20 1.38 7.39
CA ASP A 236 6.65 0.66 6.19
C ASP A 236 6.82 1.63 5.00
N CYS A 237 8.01 2.26 4.91
CA CYS A 237 8.30 3.23 3.86
C CYS A 237 8.39 2.55 2.48
N ASN A 238 8.77 1.27 2.42
CA ASN A 238 8.89 0.54 1.16
C ASN A 238 7.53 0.33 0.50
N LEU A 239 6.51 0.00 1.29
CA LEU A 239 5.14 -0.12 0.81
C LEU A 239 4.63 1.22 0.24
N VAL A 240 4.90 2.34 0.92
CA VAL A 240 4.52 3.68 0.44
C VAL A 240 5.25 4.04 -0.87
N HIS A 241 6.56 3.78 -0.98
CA HIS A 241 7.36 4.11 -2.18
C HIS A 241 7.05 3.23 -3.40
N GLN A 242 6.56 2.02 -3.20
CA GLN A 242 6.18 1.12 -4.29
C GLN A 242 4.71 1.27 -4.69
N SER A 243 3.94 2.07 -3.94
CA SER A 243 2.55 2.37 -4.26
C SER A 243 2.42 3.16 -5.57
N PRO A 244 1.28 3.06 -6.27
CA PRO A 244 1.02 3.87 -7.47
C PRO A 244 1.05 5.39 -7.19
N TYR A 245 0.86 5.79 -5.93
CA TYR A 245 0.88 7.18 -5.49
C TYR A 245 2.30 7.77 -5.36
N ALA A 246 3.35 6.94 -5.40
CA ALA A 246 4.74 7.39 -5.41
C ALA A 246 5.15 8.07 -6.74
N ARG A 247 4.26 8.06 -7.75
CA ARG A 247 4.47 8.74 -9.03
C ARG A 247 3.30 9.66 -9.34
N ILE A 248 3.57 10.95 -9.53
CA ILE A 248 2.58 11.94 -9.95
C ILE A 248 2.77 12.18 -11.45
N ALA A 249 1.76 11.83 -12.26
CA ALA A 249 1.83 11.90 -13.73
C ALA A 249 3.06 11.19 -14.33
N GLY A 250 3.49 10.08 -13.72
CA GLY A 250 4.66 9.31 -14.12
C GLY A 250 5.99 9.81 -13.54
N ILE A 251 6.01 10.96 -12.87
CA ILE A 251 7.22 11.54 -12.25
C ILE A 251 7.30 11.09 -10.78
N PRO A 252 8.44 10.52 -10.33
CA PRO A 252 8.66 10.18 -8.93
C PRO A 252 8.45 11.37 -7.99
N VAL A 253 7.72 11.16 -6.89
CA VAL A 253 7.37 12.20 -5.92
C VAL A 253 8.61 12.85 -5.31
N GLY A 254 9.70 12.10 -5.10
CA GLY A 254 10.97 12.64 -4.61
C GLY A 254 11.53 13.75 -5.52
N LEU A 255 11.45 13.57 -6.84
CA LEU A 255 11.90 14.58 -7.82
C LEU A 255 11.01 15.83 -7.81
N VAL A 256 9.69 15.65 -7.67
CA VAL A 256 8.75 16.77 -7.51
C VAL A 256 9.09 17.56 -6.24
N GLY A 257 9.41 16.88 -5.15
CA GLY A 257 9.88 17.48 -3.90
C GLY A 257 11.17 18.28 -4.08
N VAL A 258 12.19 17.71 -4.74
CA VAL A 258 13.46 18.40 -5.03
C VAL A 258 13.21 19.68 -5.82
N ALA A 259 12.41 19.61 -6.89
CA ALA A 259 12.07 20.78 -7.70
C ALA A 259 11.33 21.85 -6.86
N GLY A 260 10.39 21.43 -6.01
CA GLY A 260 9.65 22.32 -5.10
C GLY A 260 10.56 23.05 -4.11
N TYR A 261 11.45 22.34 -3.42
CA TYR A 261 12.37 22.94 -2.45
C TYR A 261 13.40 23.86 -3.12
N LEU A 262 13.88 23.54 -4.33
CA LEU A 262 14.72 24.44 -5.12
C LEU A 262 13.98 25.72 -5.53
N ALA A 263 12.71 25.61 -5.92
CA ALA A 263 11.88 26.77 -6.26
C ALA A 263 11.65 27.68 -5.03
N ILE A 264 11.41 27.10 -3.86
CA ILE A 264 11.29 27.83 -2.58
C ILE A 264 12.59 28.56 -2.25
N LEU A 265 13.75 27.89 -2.34
CA LEU A 265 15.06 28.50 -2.10
C LEU A 265 15.36 29.64 -3.09
N GLY A 266 15.04 29.45 -4.37
CA GLY A 266 15.21 30.48 -5.40
C GLY A 266 14.33 31.71 -5.14
N ALA A 267 13.04 31.50 -4.85
CA ALA A 267 12.11 32.58 -4.53
C ALA A 267 12.53 33.34 -3.26
N TRP A 268 12.99 32.62 -2.22
CA TRP A 268 13.54 33.21 -1.01
C TRP A 268 14.79 34.06 -1.30
N MET A 269 15.75 33.54 -2.07
CA MET A 269 16.99 34.24 -2.42
C MET A 269 16.71 35.55 -3.16
N ILE A 270 15.80 35.52 -4.14
CA ILE A 270 15.40 36.73 -4.89
C ILE A 270 14.74 37.75 -3.97
N ASN A 271 13.84 37.31 -3.08
CA ASN A 271 13.21 38.18 -2.09
C ASN A 271 14.25 38.75 -1.10
N TYR A 272 15.27 37.98 -0.71
CA TYR A 272 16.32 38.43 0.20
C TYR A 272 17.20 39.53 -0.41
N VAL A 273 17.57 39.42 -1.68
CA VAL A 273 18.47 40.39 -2.34
C VAL A 273 17.73 41.64 -2.83
N ARG A 274 16.52 41.48 -3.38
CA ARG A 274 15.83 42.56 -4.08
C ARG A 274 14.50 43.01 -3.48
N ASP A 275 14.03 42.37 -2.41
CA ASP A 275 12.72 42.63 -1.75
C ASP A 275 11.54 42.79 -2.73
N TRP A 276 11.52 41.93 -3.76
CA TRP A 276 10.52 41.98 -4.83
C TRP A 276 9.19 41.35 -4.42
N ARG A 277 8.09 42.09 -4.59
CA ARG A 277 6.73 41.62 -4.28
C ARG A 277 6.39 40.30 -4.97
N VAL A 278 6.74 40.16 -6.25
CA VAL A 278 6.48 38.94 -7.02
C VAL A 278 7.24 37.75 -6.45
N ALA A 279 8.50 37.92 -6.05
CA ALA A 279 9.29 36.83 -5.45
C ALA A 279 8.67 36.35 -4.13
N ARG A 280 8.11 37.28 -3.34
CA ARG A 280 7.38 36.96 -2.12
C ARG A 280 6.08 36.20 -2.38
N GLN A 281 5.30 36.63 -3.36
CA GLN A 281 4.08 35.94 -3.77
C GLN A 281 4.38 34.53 -4.30
N LEU A 282 5.45 34.37 -5.09
CA LEU A 282 5.93 33.07 -5.56
C LEU A 282 6.37 32.18 -4.41
N LEU A 283 7.13 32.70 -3.44
CA LEU A 283 7.54 31.94 -2.25
C LEU A 283 6.33 31.39 -1.50
N VAL A 284 5.33 32.25 -1.22
CA VAL A 284 4.09 31.85 -0.55
C VAL A 284 3.33 30.83 -1.40
N GLY A 285 3.23 31.06 -2.71
CA GLY A 285 2.56 30.17 -3.65
C GLY A 285 3.18 28.78 -3.69
N PHE A 286 4.50 28.67 -3.80
CA PHE A 286 5.20 27.37 -3.80
C PHE A 286 5.04 26.64 -2.48
N VAL A 287 5.13 27.34 -1.34
CA VAL A 287 4.92 26.73 -0.03
C VAL A 287 3.47 26.25 0.15
N LEU A 288 2.48 27.00 -0.34
CA LEU A 288 1.07 26.58 -0.31
C LEU A 288 0.85 25.34 -1.18
N VAL A 289 1.33 25.32 -2.42
CA VAL A 289 1.22 24.16 -3.31
C VAL A 289 1.92 22.95 -2.69
N GLY A 290 3.15 23.12 -2.20
CA GLY A 290 3.90 22.07 -1.52
C GLY A 290 3.15 21.51 -0.31
N THR A 291 2.55 22.38 0.50
CA THR A 291 1.76 21.94 1.67
C THR A 291 0.51 21.17 1.27
N LEU A 292 -0.19 21.58 0.20
CA LEU A 292 -1.37 20.86 -0.29
C LEU A 292 -1.00 19.47 -0.82
N VAL A 293 0.11 19.36 -1.55
CA VAL A 293 0.64 18.07 -2.01
C VAL A 293 1.04 17.20 -0.83
N SER A 294 1.77 17.74 0.15
CA SER A 294 2.11 17.01 1.38
C SER A 294 0.87 16.57 2.15
N LEU A 295 -0.15 17.42 2.27
CA LEU A 295 -1.41 17.08 2.95
C LEU A 295 -2.11 15.90 2.26
N TYR A 296 -2.15 15.91 0.93
CA TYR A 296 -2.73 14.83 0.14
C TYR A 296 -1.98 13.51 0.34
N LEU A 297 -0.64 13.54 0.25
CA LEU A 297 0.17 12.32 0.42
C LEU A 297 0.10 11.77 1.85
N THR A 298 0.14 12.64 2.88
CA THR A 298 -0.03 12.23 4.28
C THR A 298 -1.44 11.71 4.58
N PHE A 299 -2.46 12.12 3.81
CA PHE A 299 -3.79 11.52 3.91
C PHE A 299 -3.83 10.10 3.31
N LEU A 300 -3.14 9.86 2.20
CA LEU A 300 -3.15 8.53 1.56
C LEU A 300 -2.51 7.45 2.43
N GLU A 301 -1.46 7.78 3.19
CA GLU A 301 -0.73 6.85 4.06
C GLU A 301 -1.67 6.04 5.00
N PRO A 302 -2.40 6.65 5.96
CA PRO A 302 -3.25 5.92 6.90
C PRO A 302 -4.57 5.41 6.30
N PHE A 303 -5.14 6.08 5.30
CA PHE A 303 -6.52 5.81 4.86
C PHE A 303 -6.63 4.96 3.61
N VAL A 304 -5.64 5.01 2.72
CA VAL A 304 -5.69 4.30 1.43
C VAL A 304 -4.64 3.21 1.38
N ILE A 305 -3.39 3.54 1.70
CA ILE A 305 -2.26 2.62 1.64
C ILE A 305 -2.24 1.70 2.87
N GLY A 306 -2.52 2.27 4.04
CA GLY A 306 -2.46 1.58 5.32
C GLY A 306 -1.04 1.41 5.87
N ALA A 307 -0.07 2.13 5.33
CA ALA A 307 1.32 2.15 5.79
C ALA A 307 1.81 3.59 5.90
N THR A 308 2.71 3.83 6.85
CA THR A 308 3.28 5.16 7.11
C THR A 308 4.74 5.23 6.71
N CYS A 309 5.14 6.31 6.04
CA CYS A 309 6.52 6.57 5.67
C CYS A 309 7.12 7.68 6.54
N LEU A 310 8.13 7.34 7.36
CA LEU A 310 8.77 8.31 8.26
C LEU A 310 9.42 9.47 7.50
N TRP A 311 10.04 9.21 6.34
CA TRP A 311 10.68 10.23 5.51
C TRP A 311 9.66 11.21 4.91
N CYS A 312 8.51 10.70 4.47
CA CYS A 312 7.39 11.52 3.99
C CYS A 312 6.81 12.39 5.11
N LEU A 313 6.63 11.84 6.32
CA LEU A 313 6.17 12.62 7.48
C LEU A 313 7.14 13.73 7.86
N LEU A 314 8.45 13.47 7.86
CA LEU A 314 9.46 14.50 8.11
C LEU A 314 9.41 15.62 7.05
N SER A 315 9.22 15.26 5.78
CA SER A 315 9.04 16.24 4.70
C SER A 315 7.74 17.04 4.88
N ALA A 316 6.64 16.40 5.28
CA ALA A 316 5.36 17.05 5.55
C ALA A 316 5.44 18.03 6.72
N ILE A 317 6.13 17.66 7.81
CA ILE A 317 6.42 18.55 8.94
C ILE A 317 7.29 19.73 8.49
N THR A 318 8.29 19.49 7.65
CA THR A 318 9.17 20.53 7.11
C THR A 318 8.40 21.55 6.27
N MET A 319 7.57 21.09 5.32
CA MET A 319 6.69 21.97 4.52
C MET A 319 5.69 22.75 5.39
N THR A 320 5.09 22.09 6.38
CA THR A 320 4.13 22.73 7.30
C THR A 320 4.81 23.81 8.14
N THR A 321 6.06 23.58 8.56
CA THR A 321 6.86 24.58 9.26
C THR A 321 7.19 25.76 8.35
N LEU A 322 7.53 25.51 7.08
CA LEU A 322 7.73 26.58 6.09
C LEU A 322 6.44 27.41 5.90
N LEU A 323 5.27 26.76 5.82
CA LEU A 323 3.97 27.45 5.74
C LEU A 323 3.75 28.36 6.97
N TRP A 324 4.01 27.84 8.16
CA TRP A 324 3.91 28.62 9.39
C TRP A 324 4.85 29.83 9.39
N LEU A 325 6.12 29.65 9.01
CA LEU A 325 7.12 30.71 8.97
C LEU A 325 6.75 31.85 8.01
N VAL A 326 6.19 31.50 6.85
CA VAL A 326 5.71 32.46 5.85
C VAL A 326 4.43 33.18 6.30
N ALA A 327 3.63 32.55 7.17
CA ALA A 327 2.37 33.10 7.69
C ALA A 327 2.52 33.94 8.98
N LEU A 328 3.71 33.98 9.60
CA LEU A 328 3.92 34.71 10.86
C LEU A 328 3.71 36.23 10.68
N PRO A 329 2.92 36.87 11.56
CA PRO A 329 2.75 38.32 11.51
C PRO A 329 4.07 39.03 11.83
N VAL A 330 4.33 40.14 11.14
CA VAL A 330 5.39 41.07 11.54
C VAL A 330 4.90 41.81 12.77
N ASP A 331 5.47 41.50 13.93
CA ASP A 331 5.37 42.38 15.08
C ASP A 331 6.04 43.70 14.69
N ARG A 332 5.24 44.72 14.40
CA ARG A 332 5.77 46.07 14.32
C ARG A 332 6.32 46.38 15.71
N PRO A 333 7.63 46.64 15.88
CA PRO A 333 8.12 47.09 17.17
C PRO A 333 7.28 48.32 17.53
N VAL A 334 6.54 48.23 18.64
CA VAL A 334 5.83 49.37 19.19
C VAL A 334 6.92 50.39 19.47
N MET A 335 7.06 51.38 18.59
CA MET A 335 7.82 52.60 18.86
C MET A 335 7.12 53.23 20.05
N ARG A 336 7.54 52.82 21.25
CA ARG A 336 7.11 53.41 22.52
C ARG A 336 7.65 54.82 22.48
N GLY A 337 6.83 55.73 21.97
CA GLY A 337 7.15 57.13 21.78
C GLY A 337 7.79 57.63 23.07
N ARG A 338 9.09 57.92 22.99
CA ARG A 338 9.82 58.60 24.04
C ARG A 338 9.24 60.01 24.06
N ARG A 339 8.12 60.20 24.76
CA ARG A 339 7.61 61.54 25.11
C ARG A 339 8.76 62.20 25.87
N SER A 340 9.48 63.08 25.20
CA SER A 340 10.37 64.02 25.84
C SER A 340 9.54 64.78 26.87
N LEU A 341 9.79 64.54 28.14
CA LEU A 341 9.34 65.41 29.23
C LEU A 341 10.14 66.72 29.10
N SER A 342 9.71 67.58 28.19
CA SER A 342 10.23 68.94 28.02
C SER A 342 9.07 69.92 28.00
N ALA A 343 8.29 69.98 29.07
CA ALA A 343 7.39 71.10 29.37
C ALA A 343 6.78 70.92 30.76
N ALA A 344 7.53 71.18 31.83
CA ALA A 344 7.01 71.64 33.12
C ALA A 344 8.14 71.96 34.11
N LYS A 345 8.80 73.11 33.91
CA LYS A 345 9.16 73.95 35.05
C LYS A 345 9.31 75.38 34.57
N ARG A 346 8.18 76.08 34.63
CA ARG A 346 8.12 77.52 34.78
C ARG A 346 8.00 77.80 36.27
#